data_AF-A0A1V3RXD2-F1
#
_entry.id   AF-A0A1V3RXD2-F1
#
_cell.length_a   1.000
_cell.length_b   1.000
_cell.length_c   1.000
_cell.angle_alpha   90.00
_cell.angle_beta   90.00
_cell.angle_gamma   90.00
#
_symmetry.space_group_name_H-M   'P 1'
#
loop_
_entity.id
_entity.type
_entity.pdbx_description
1 polymer ?
#
loop_
_entity_poly.entity_id
_entity_poly.type
_entity_poly.pdbx_seq_one_letter_code
_entity_poly.pdbx_strand_id
1 'polypeptide(L)'
;MNKKHLVAVAIAAAALPAFSADAWTFERVNDAMTGATTCAAVSPAQYLQTGRGQELAPVRLVVSVSGGKVLAAIRVDTQTKGLLHPDASGTGIKVEPGAFHPAAAKAQQTWANLSDSGKAVDELLLGKSVRMRVKFWPYDRLVDTQPITTQGLPDAVVKASKCA
;
A
#
# COMPACT_ATOMS: atom_id res chain seq x y z
N MET A 1 -2.42 22.32 57.36
CA MET A 1 -1.52 21.43 56.59
C MET A 1 -2.34 20.24 56.13
N ASN A 2 -2.71 20.16 54.84
CA ASN A 2 -3.45 19.01 54.29
C ASN A 2 -2.80 18.59 52.97
N LYS A 3 -2.06 17.47 53.00
CA LYS A 3 -1.44 16.86 51.82
C LYS A 3 -2.52 16.07 51.07
N LYS A 4 -2.95 16.58 49.92
CA LYS A 4 -3.78 15.82 48.98
C LYS A 4 -2.86 14.86 48.21
N HIS A 5 -3.09 13.56 48.38
CA HIS A 5 -2.48 12.52 47.56
C HIS A 5 -3.11 12.55 46.16
N LEU A 6 -2.35 13.00 45.17
CA LEU A 6 -2.65 12.79 43.75
C LEU A 6 -2.22 11.36 43.40
N VAL A 7 -3.21 10.46 43.28
CA VAL A 7 -3.01 9.16 42.63
C VAL A 7 -3.03 9.42 41.12
N ALA A 8 -1.85 9.50 40.52
CA ALA A 8 -1.71 9.46 39.07
C ALA A 8 -2.02 8.04 38.60
N VAL A 9 -3.21 7.82 38.04
CA VAL A 9 -3.51 6.60 37.30
C VAL A 9 -2.74 6.69 35.99
N ALA A 10 -1.59 6.02 35.95
CA ALA A 10 -0.89 5.76 34.70
C ALA A 10 -1.79 4.87 33.84
N ILE A 11 -2.44 5.48 32.85
CA ILE A 11 -3.04 4.72 31.76
C ILE A 11 -1.86 4.12 31.01
N ALA A 12 -1.61 2.83 31.24
CA ALA A 12 -0.72 2.07 30.39
C ALA A 12 -1.28 2.16 28.97
N ALA A 13 -0.66 3.01 28.14
CA ALA A 13 -0.80 2.90 26.71
C ALA A 13 -0.30 1.51 26.38
N ALA A 14 -1.25 0.58 26.16
CA ALA A 14 -0.92 -0.70 25.58
C ALA A 14 -0.21 -0.38 24.28
N ALA A 15 1.12 -0.53 24.28
CA ALA A 15 1.91 -0.44 23.08
C ALA A 15 1.32 -1.49 22.15
N LEU A 16 0.60 -1.02 21.13
CA LEU A 16 0.24 -1.84 19.99
C LEU A 16 1.53 -2.56 19.57
N PRO A 17 1.47 -3.86 19.25
CA PRO A 17 2.66 -4.58 18.84
C PRO A 17 3.34 -3.76 17.74
N ALA A 18 4.61 -3.42 17.96
CA ALA A 18 5.43 -2.82 16.94
C ALA A 18 5.41 -3.81 15.78
N PHE A 19 4.64 -3.48 14.73
CA PHE A 19 4.63 -4.26 13.51
C PHE A 19 6.09 -4.35 13.07
N SER A 20 6.63 -5.58 13.06
CA SER A 20 7.87 -5.87 12.35
C SER A 20 7.76 -5.17 11.00
N ALA A 21 8.73 -4.30 10.71
CA ALA A 21 8.88 -3.65 9.43
C ALA A 21 9.20 -4.73 8.39
N ASP A 22 8.19 -5.47 7.95
CA ASP A 22 8.34 -6.37 6.82
C ASP A 22 8.66 -5.48 5.63
N ALA A 23 9.93 -5.51 5.22
CA ALA A 23 10.47 -4.65 4.20
C ALA A 23 9.79 -4.88 2.85
N TRP A 24 9.99 -3.97 1.91
CA TRP A 24 9.58 -4.18 0.53
C TRP A 24 10.14 -5.52 0.01
N THR A 25 9.26 -6.37 -0.53
CA THR A 25 9.61 -7.69 -1.03
C THR A 25 9.67 -7.69 -2.56
N PHE A 26 10.43 -8.64 -3.11
CA PHE A 26 10.41 -8.94 -4.54
C PHE A 26 9.48 -10.13 -4.78
N GLU A 27 8.51 -9.95 -5.67
CA GLU A 27 7.60 -11.00 -6.14
C GLU A 27 7.88 -11.30 -7.63
N ARG A 28 7.93 -12.58 -7.98
CA ARG A 28 7.99 -13.07 -9.36
C ARG A 28 6.82 -13.99 -9.61
N VAL A 29 6.06 -13.71 -10.67
CA VAL A 29 4.94 -14.53 -11.12
C VAL A 29 5.20 -14.95 -12.56
N ASN A 30 5.11 -16.25 -12.83
CA ASN A 30 5.18 -16.78 -14.18
C ASN A 30 3.76 -17.16 -14.61
N ASP A 31 3.30 -16.57 -15.71
CA ASP A 31 2.06 -16.97 -16.36
C ASP A 31 2.33 -18.22 -17.21
N ALA A 32 1.78 -19.35 -16.79
CA ALA A 32 1.94 -20.62 -17.48
C ALA A 32 1.25 -20.64 -18.86
N MET A 33 0.23 -19.81 -19.09
CA MET A 33 -0.50 -19.75 -20.36
C MET A 33 0.26 -18.93 -21.40
N THR A 34 0.78 -17.77 -21.01
CA THR A 34 1.47 -16.85 -21.95
C THR A 34 2.99 -17.00 -21.95
N GLY A 35 3.54 -17.71 -20.96
CA GLY A 35 4.98 -17.75 -20.71
C GLY A 35 5.55 -16.44 -20.16
N ALA A 36 4.71 -15.42 -19.93
CA ALA A 36 5.17 -14.13 -19.47
C ALA A 36 5.59 -14.19 -18.00
N THR A 37 6.74 -13.58 -17.68
CA THR A 37 7.16 -13.35 -16.31
C THR A 37 6.79 -11.91 -15.91
N THR A 38 6.08 -11.76 -14.80
CA THR A 38 5.85 -10.47 -14.13
C THR A 38 6.70 -10.42 -12.87
N CYS A 39 7.46 -9.34 -12.72
CA CYS A 39 8.32 -9.11 -11.55
C CYS A 39 7.97 -7.78 -10.91
N ALA A 40 7.86 -7.75 -9.59
CA ALA A 40 7.45 -6.55 -8.88
C ALA A 40 8.11 -6.39 -7.51
N ALA A 41 8.31 -5.15 -7.09
CA ALA A 41 8.52 -4.76 -5.72
C ALA A 41 7.16 -4.56 -5.04
N VAL A 42 6.97 -5.10 -3.84
CA VAL A 42 5.69 -5.11 -3.13
C VAL A 42 5.88 -4.58 -1.72
N SER A 43 5.05 -3.62 -1.32
CA SER A 43 5.08 -3.06 0.02
C SER A 43 4.61 -4.09 1.06
N PRO A 44 4.96 -3.90 2.35
CA PRO A 44 4.21 -4.54 3.42
C PRO A 44 2.71 -4.27 3.32
N ALA A 45 1.90 -5.24 3.76
CA ALA A 45 0.46 -5.12 3.77
C ALA A 45 0.00 -4.10 4.81
N GLN A 46 -0.96 -3.27 4.45
CA GLN A 46 -1.71 -2.41 5.36
C GLN A 46 -3.14 -2.92 5.46
N TYR A 47 -3.65 -3.08 6.68
CA TYR A 47 -4.98 -3.61 6.90
C TYR A 47 -5.96 -2.46 7.10
N LEU A 48 -6.82 -2.24 6.11
CA LEU A 48 -7.82 -1.16 6.13
C LEU A 48 -9.20 -1.69 6.47
N GLN A 49 -9.92 -0.95 7.33
CA GLN A 49 -11.34 -1.21 7.56
C GLN A 49 -12.17 -0.82 6.34
N THR A 50 -12.99 -1.74 5.84
CA THR A 50 -13.65 -1.64 4.52
C THR A 50 -14.96 -0.84 4.54
N GLY A 51 -15.49 -0.54 5.73
CA GLY A 51 -16.75 0.21 5.91
C GLY A 51 -17.92 -0.63 6.46
N ARG A 52 -17.84 -1.97 6.43
CA ARG A 52 -18.76 -2.86 7.16
C ARG A 52 -18.04 -3.52 8.34
N GLY A 53 -18.16 -2.92 9.53
CA GLY A 53 -17.65 -3.53 10.77
C GLY A 53 -16.13 -3.69 10.82
N GLN A 54 -15.66 -4.80 11.39
CA GLN A 54 -14.24 -5.11 11.65
C GLN A 54 -13.52 -5.78 10.45
N GLU A 55 -14.14 -5.85 9.27
CA GLU A 55 -13.49 -6.46 8.11
C GLU A 55 -12.27 -5.66 7.67
N LEU A 56 -11.11 -6.34 7.67
CA LEU A 56 -9.83 -5.78 7.26
C LEU A 56 -9.48 -6.27 5.86
N ALA A 57 -9.32 -5.34 4.92
CA ALA A 57 -8.76 -5.62 3.61
C ALA A 57 -7.24 -5.37 3.64
N PRO A 58 -6.41 -6.36 3.28
CA PRO A 58 -4.98 -6.11 3.11
C PRO A 58 -4.78 -5.34 1.81
N VAL A 59 -4.07 -4.22 1.91
CA VAL A 59 -3.76 -3.33 0.79
C VAL A 59 -2.24 -3.20 0.69
N ARG A 60 -1.73 -3.30 -0.54
CA ARG A 60 -0.30 -3.19 -0.87
C ARG A 60 -0.10 -2.23 -2.02
N LEU A 61 1.06 -1.59 -2.04
CA LEU A 61 1.58 -0.89 -3.20
C LEU A 61 2.49 -1.85 -3.96
N VAL A 62 2.28 -1.96 -5.26
CA VAL A 62 3.05 -2.83 -6.15
C VAL A 62 3.70 -1.97 -7.22
N VAL A 63 5.02 -2.14 -7.40
CA VAL A 63 5.81 -1.50 -8.45
C VAL A 63 6.39 -2.58 -9.34
N SER A 64 5.91 -2.66 -10.57
CA SER A 64 6.42 -3.60 -11.58
C SER A 64 7.25 -2.87 -12.62
N VAL A 65 8.28 -3.53 -13.12
CA VAL A 65 9.14 -3.04 -14.20
C VAL A 65 9.08 -4.07 -15.32
N SER A 66 8.81 -3.66 -16.55
CA SER A 66 8.81 -4.55 -17.71
C SER A 66 9.13 -3.77 -18.98
N GLY A 67 10.10 -4.24 -19.77
CA GLY A 67 10.48 -3.60 -21.03
C GLY A 67 10.85 -2.11 -20.90
N GLY A 68 11.49 -1.73 -19.79
CA GLY A 68 11.84 -0.33 -19.48
C GLY A 68 10.68 0.54 -19.03
N LYS A 69 9.45 0.00 -18.95
CA LYS A 69 8.28 0.71 -18.40
C LYS A 69 8.10 0.35 -16.93
N VAL A 70 7.73 1.34 -16.14
CA VAL A 70 7.41 1.19 -14.72
C VAL A 70 5.91 1.40 -14.53
N LEU A 71 5.28 0.48 -13.82
CA LEU A 71 3.88 0.57 -13.42
C LEU A 71 3.77 0.47 -11.90
N ALA A 72 3.05 1.41 -11.30
CA ALA A 72 2.71 1.41 -9.90
C ALA A 72 1.19 1.24 -9.73
N ALA A 73 0.79 0.37 -8.82
CA ALA A 73 -0.61 0.06 -8.59
C ALA A 73 -0.88 -0.26 -7.12
N ILE A 74 -2.08 0.09 -6.67
CA ILE A 74 -2.60 -0.35 -5.38
C ILE A 74 -3.31 -1.69 -5.61
N ARG A 75 -2.87 -2.72 -4.87
CA ARG A 75 -3.44 -4.06 -4.84
C ARG A 75 -4.20 -4.27 -3.55
N VAL A 76 -5.45 -4.72 -3.64
CA VAL A 76 -6.24 -5.18 -2.49
C VAL A 76 -6.22 -6.70 -2.49
N ASP A 77 -5.53 -7.31 -1.53
CA ASP A 77 -5.37 -8.77 -1.39
C ASP A 77 -6.65 -9.36 -0.77
N THR A 78 -7.79 -9.31 -1.46
CA THR A 78 -9.03 -9.83 -0.88
C THR A 78 -9.03 -11.36 -0.91
N GLN A 79 -9.04 -12.01 0.26
CA GLN A 79 -9.51 -13.40 0.41
C GLN A 79 -11.04 -13.48 0.59
N THR A 80 -11.69 -12.35 0.89
CA THR A 80 -13.10 -12.27 1.27
C THR A 80 -14.00 -11.97 0.07
N LYS A 81 -14.51 -13.05 -0.54
CA LYS A 81 -15.80 -13.12 -1.26
C LYS A 81 -16.08 -12.10 -2.38
N GLY A 82 -15.08 -11.51 -3.04
CA GLY A 82 -15.26 -10.76 -4.30
C GLY A 82 -16.17 -9.53 -4.24
N LEU A 83 -16.54 -9.05 -3.04
CA LEU A 83 -17.45 -7.91 -2.88
C LEU A 83 -16.72 -6.56 -2.81
N LEU A 84 -15.42 -6.57 -2.52
CA LEU A 84 -14.62 -5.36 -2.32
C LEU A 84 -13.66 -5.19 -3.49
N HIS A 85 -13.72 -4.03 -4.13
CA HIS A 85 -12.75 -3.65 -5.14
C HIS A 85 -12.40 -2.17 -5.00
N PRO A 86 -11.14 -1.78 -5.30
CA PRO A 86 -10.76 -0.39 -5.27
C PRO A 86 -11.51 0.35 -6.39
N ASP A 87 -12.26 1.38 -5.99
CA ASP A 87 -12.81 2.38 -6.90
C ASP A 87 -11.66 3.35 -7.24
N ALA A 88 -11.39 3.54 -8.53
CA ALA A 88 -10.31 4.43 -8.96
C ALA A 88 -10.55 5.88 -8.50
N SER A 89 -11.81 6.29 -8.33
CA SER A 89 -12.14 7.64 -7.88
C SER A 89 -11.66 7.88 -6.44
N GLY A 90 -10.70 8.79 -6.30
CA GLY A 90 -10.11 9.15 -5.00
C GLY A 90 -9.10 8.14 -4.45
N THR A 91 -8.92 6.97 -5.07
CA THR A 91 -7.83 6.04 -4.75
C THR A 91 -6.52 6.56 -5.34
N GLY A 92 -5.40 6.36 -4.63
CA GLY A 92 -4.09 6.82 -5.07
C GLY A 92 -3.07 6.79 -3.94
N ILE A 93 -1.88 7.32 -4.19
CA ILE A 93 -0.82 7.38 -3.17
C ILE A 93 -0.38 8.81 -2.92
N LYS A 94 0.20 9.04 -1.75
CA LYS A 94 0.98 10.24 -1.47
C LYS A 94 2.34 9.83 -0.94
N VAL A 95 3.40 10.22 -1.65
CA VAL A 95 4.76 10.09 -1.14
C VAL A 95 5.06 11.32 -0.30
N GLU A 96 5.75 11.20 0.83
CA GLU A 96 6.06 12.34 1.71
C GLU A 96 7.54 12.76 1.57
N PRO A 97 7.85 14.07 1.42
CA PRO A 97 6.95 15.21 1.23
C PRO A 97 6.71 15.48 -0.27
N GLY A 98 5.65 14.90 -0.83
CA GLY A 98 5.36 14.93 -2.27
C GLY A 98 3.87 15.10 -2.57
N ALA A 99 3.54 14.98 -3.85
CA ALA A 99 2.18 15.18 -4.33
C ALA A 99 1.32 13.93 -4.13
N PHE A 100 -0.01 14.11 -4.26
CA PHE A 100 -0.92 12.98 -4.39
C PHE A 100 -0.95 12.50 -5.85
N HIS A 101 -0.69 11.22 -6.05
CA HIS A 101 -0.71 10.52 -7.34
C HIS A 101 -2.00 9.69 -7.43
N PRO A 102 -3.01 10.14 -8.19
CA PRO A 102 -4.29 9.45 -8.27
C PRO A 102 -4.21 8.19 -9.13
N ALA A 103 -5.07 7.21 -8.84
CA ALA A 103 -5.33 6.10 -9.73
C ALA A 103 -6.11 6.59 -10.97
N ALA A 104 -5.68 6.18 -12.17
CA ALA A 104 -6.39 6.50 -13.42
C ALA A 104 -7.46 5.47 -13.76
N ALA A 105 -7.19 4.20 -13.44
CA ALA A 105 -8.02 3.10 -13.92
C ALA A 105 -8.02 1.95 -12.94
N LYS A 106 -9.17 1.28 -12.87
CA LYS A 106 -9.28 -0.07 -12.34
C LYS A 106 -8.70 -1.02 -13.38
N ALA A 107 -7.58 -1.66 -13.07
CA ALA A 107 -6.97 -2.65 -13.98
C ALA A 107 -7.66 -4.00 -13.85
N GLN A 108 -8.08 -4.36 -12.64
CA GLN A 108 -8.75 -5.63 -12.31
C GLN A 108 -9.62 -5.44 -11.06
N GLN A 109 -10.36 -6.48 -10.65
CA GLN A 109 -11.17 -6.44 -9.43
C GLN A 109 -10.39 -6.03 -8.18
N THR A 110 -9.09 -6.31 -8.11
CA THR A 110 -8.27 -6.03 -6.92
C THR A 110 -7.21 -4.97 -7.15
N TRP A 111 -7.17 -4.34 -8.33
CA TRP A 111 -6.06 -3.47 -8.74
C TRP A 111 -6.51 -2.10 -9.23
N ALA A 112 -5.88 -1.05 -8.73
CA ALA A 112 -6.01 0.32 -9.21
C ALA A 112 -4.64 0.86 -9.63
N ASN A 113 -4.47 1.13 -10.93
CA ASN A 113 -3.21 1.61 -11.49
C ASN A 113 -3.08 3.13 -11.34
N LEU A 114 -1.90 3.61 -10.95
CA LEU A 114 -1.61 5.04 -10.87
C LEU A 114 -1.56 5.68 -12.25
N SER A 115 -2.12 6.88 -12.35
CA SER A 115 -2.17 7.68 -13.57
C SER A 115 -0.79 8.10 -14.10
N ASP A 116 0.16 8.31 -13.19
CA ASP A 116 1.50 8.84 -13.45
C ASP A 116 2.59 7.96 -12.81
N SER A 117 2.47 6.64 -13.02
CA SER A 117 3.32 5.60 -12.42
C SER A 117 4.83 5.92 -12.42
N GLY A 118 5.39 6.43 -13.52
CA GLY A 118 6.82 6.77 -13.61
C GLY A 118 7.22 7.84 -12.58
N LYS A 119 6.50 8.98 -12.58
CA LYS A 119 6.75 10.07 -11.63
C LYS A 119 6.54 9.62 -10.18
N ALA A 120 5.47 8.87 -9.94
CA ALA A 120 5.17 8.34 -8.60
C ALA A 120 6.30 7.43 -8.09
N VAL A 121 6.90 6.61 -8.95
CA VAL A 121 8.03 5.74 -8.57
C VAL A 121 9.32 6.54 -8.36
N ASP A 122 9.60 7.55 -9.18
CA ASP A 122 10.73 8.46 -8.93
C ASP A 122 10.62 9.13 -7.56
N GLU A 123 9.42 9.61 -7.20
CA GLU A 123 9.16 10.16 -5.87
C GLU A 123 9.31 9.10 -4.78
N LEU A 124 8.80 7.88 -4.97
CA LEU A 124 8.92 6.79 -3.99
C LEU A 124 10.37 6.41 -3.70
N LEU A 125 11.24 6.39 -4.71
CA LEU A 125 12.65 6.02 -4.58
C LEU A 125 13.46 7.07 -3.80
N LEU A 126 13.02 8.33 -3.82
CA LEU A 126 13.68 9.45 -3.12
C LEU A 126 13.00 9.78 -1.78
N GLY A 127 11.71 9.47 -1.64
CA GLY A 127 10.90 9.72 -0.47
C GLY A 127 11.26 8.82 0.71
N LYS A 128 10.76 9.18 1.90
CA LYS A 128 10.97 8.39 3.14
C LYS A 128 9.78 7.51 3.49
N SER A 129 8.59 7.91 3.05
CA SER A 129 7.38 7.16 3.33
C SER A 129 6.31 7.44 2.29
N VAL A 130 5.37 6.50 2.17
CA VAL A 130 4.18 6.60 1.33
C VAL A 130 2.93 6.28 2.13
N ARG A 131 1.83 6.96 1.83
CA ARG A 131 0.48 6.57 2.24
C ARG A 131 -0.34 6.17 1.02
N MET A 132 -1.21 5.19 1.18
CA MET A 132 -2.22 4.85 0.19
C MET A 132 -3.57 5.37 0.66
N ARG A 133 -4.32 5.97 -0.24
CA ARG A 133 -5.75 6.25 -0.07
C ARG A 133 -6.52 5.25 -0.90
N VAL A 134 -7.52 4.63 -0.31
CA VAL A 134 -8.39 3.65 -1.00
C VAL A 134 -9.84 4.00 -0.75
N LYS A 135 -10.61 3.96 -1.84
CA LYS A 135 -12.08 3.92 -1.81
C LYS A 135 -12.53 2.50 -2.16
N PHE A 136 -13.32 1.85 -1.31
CA PHE A 136 -13.82 0.50 -1.57
C PHE A 136 -15.25 0.57 -2.09
N TRP A 137 -15.50 0.19 -3.35
CA TRP A 137 -16.89 0.03 -3.81
C TRP A 137 -17.55 -1.15 -3.08
N PRO A 138 -18.84 -1.08 -2.67
CA PRO A 138 -19.82 -0.01 -2.94
C PRO A 138 -19.86 1.12 -1.89
N TYR A 139 -18.83 1.25 -1.05
CA TYR A 139 -18.79 2.27 0.00
C TYR A 139 -18.10 3.54 -0.49
N ASP A 140 -18.69 4.69 -0.17
CA ASP A 140 -18.14 5.99 -0.55
C ASP A 140 -17.06 6.53 0.40
N ARG A 141 -16.69 5.75 1.42
CA ARG A 141 -15.68 6.17 2.39
C ARG A 141 -14.27 6.04 1.82
N LEU A 142 -13.51 7.13 1.88
CA LEU A 142 -12.07 7.12 1.68
C LEU A 142 -11.36 6.72 2.97
N VAL A 143 -10.38 5.82 2.84
CA VAL A 143 -9.57 5.34 3.95
C VAL A 143 -8.10 5.48 3.58
N ASP A 144 -7.32 6.06 4.49
CA ASP A 144 -5.88 6.26 4.32
C ASP A 144 -5.12 5.24 5.17
N THR A 145 -4.03 4.71 4.63
CA THR A 145 -3.11 3.87 5.41
C THR A 145 -2.28 4.71 6.38
N GLN A 146 -1.69 4.03 7.37
CA GLN A 146 -0.53 4.59 8.06
C GLN A 146 0.64 4.79 7.06
N PRO A 147 1.61 5.67 7.36
CA PRO A 147 2.81 5.80 6.56
C PRO A 147 3.56 4.46 6.47
N ILE A 148 3.89 4.04 5.25
CA ILE A 148 4.77 2.91 4.96
C ILE A 148 6.16 3.47 4.65
N THR A 149 7.19 2.96 5.31
CA THR A 149 8.57 3.33 4.97
C THR A 149 8.92 2.87 3.55
N THR A 150 9.66 3.70 2.81
CA THR A 150 10.23 3.34 1.50
C THR A 150 11.55 2.59 1.64
N GLN A 151 12.03 2.36 2.86
CA GLN A 151 13.24 1.59 3.11
C GLN A 151 13.15 0.18 2.51
N GLY A 152 14.14 -0.19 1.70
CA GLY A 152 14.18 -1.48 0.99
C GLY A 152 13.47 -1.47 -0.38
N LEU A 153 12.69 -0.43 -0.71
CA LEU A 153 12.09 -0.29 -2.04
C LEU A 153 13.14 -0.28 -3.16
N PRO A 154 14.24 0.51 -3.08
CA PRO A 154 15.22 0.55 -4.16
C PRO A 154 15.78 -0.84 -4.50
N ASP A 155 16.13 -1.63 -3.48
CA ASP A 155 16.66 -2.97 -3.67
C ASP A 155 15.61 -3.92 -4.29
N ALA A 156 14.35 -3.82 -3.87
CA ALA A 156 13.26 -4.62 -4.43
C ALA A 156 12.98 -4.24 -5.89
N VAL A 157 13.00 -2.95 -6.24
CA VAL A 157 12.84 -2.47 -7.62
C VAL A 157 14.01 -2.91 -8.50
N VAL A 158 15.25 -2.84 -7.98
CA VAL A 158 16.43 -3.36 -8.71
C VAL A 158 16.26 -4.86 -8.98
N LYS A 159 15.82 -5.66 -8.01
CA LYS A 159 15.54 -7.09 -8.23
C LYS A 159 14.43 -7.31 -9.25
N ALA A 160 13.35 -6.52 -9.20
CA ALA A 160 12.25 -6.56 -10.18
C ALA A 160 12.75 -6.26 -11.59
N SER A 161 13.56 -5.21 -11.77
CA SER A 161 14.10 -4.80 -13.07
C SER A 161 15.04 -5.82 -13.71
N LYS A 162 15.77 -6.60 -12.91
CA LYS A 162 16.68 -7.66 -13.41
C LYS A 162 15.95 -8.95 -13.80
N CYS A 163 14.71 -9.10 -13.38
CA CYS A 163 13.89 -10.28 -13.60
C CYS A 163 13.02 -10.18 -14.86
N ALA A 164 12.71 -8.95 -15.28
CA ALA A 164 11.82 -8.62 -16.38
C ALA A 164 12.52 -8.37 -17.71
#